data_AF-A0A1Y2K480-F1
#
_entry.id   AF-A0A1Y2K480-F1
#
_cell.length_a   1.000
_cell.length_b   1.000
_cell.length_c   1.000
_cell.angle_alpha   90.00
_cell.angle_beta   90.00
_cell.angle_gamma   90.00
#
_symmetry.space_group_name_H-M   'P 1'
#
loop_
_entity.id
_entity.type
_entity.pdbx_description
1 polymer ?
#
loop_
_entity_poly.entity_id
_entity_poly.type
_entity_poly.pdbx_seq_one_letter_code
_entity_poly.pdbx_strand_id
1 'polypeptide(L)'
;MLGMVTASSKYQAVDPAGIDGSETAVAVLYENVDASAGDATGVVISRLAEVNENRLVFDAVVTEPEKAAAISQLADQLIIAR
;
A
#
# COMPACT_ATOMS: atom_id res chain seq x y z
N MET A 1 -2.00 -1.34 -3.18
CA MET A 1 -1.54 -0.37 -2.15
C MET A 1 -0.17 -0.75 -1.66
N LEU A 2 0.56 0.16 -1.00
CA LEU A 2 1.95 -0.03 -0.62
C LEU A 2 2.17 0.27 0.87
N GLY A 3 2.83 -0.66 1.55
CA GLY A 3 3.42 -0.45 2.87
C GLY A 3 4.89 -0.08 2.74
N MET A 4 5.42 0.62 3.74
CA MET A 4 6.82 1.04 3.76
C MET A 4 7.60 0.20 4.76
N VAL A 5 8.54 -0.58 4.27
CA VAL A 5 9.45 -1.35 5.11
C VAL A 5 10.33 -0.38 5.88
N THR A 6 10.21 -0.38 7.20
CA THR A 6 10.92 0.56 8.09
C THR A 6 12.43 0.45 7.98
N ALA A 7 12.95 -0.78 7.81
CA ALA A 7 14.38 -1.06 7.73
C ALA A 7 15.02 -0.56 6.43
N SER A 8 14.29 -0.58 5.31
CA SER A 8 14.84 -0.23 3.99
C SER A 8 14.30 1.10 3.45
N SER A 9 13.26 1.67 4.06
CA SER A 9 12.48 2.80 3.53
C SER A 9 11.97 2.57 2.10
N LYS A 10 11.84 1.30 1.70
CA LYS A 10 11.28 0.91 0.41
C LYS A 10 9.81 0.58 0.55
N TYR A 11 9.10 0.73 -0.55
CA TYR A 11 7.70 0.39 -0.63
C TYR A 11 7.53 -1.04 -1.16
N GLN A 12 6.69 -1.82 -0.50
CA GLN A 12 6.25 -3.13 -0.97
C GLN A 12 4.73 -3.25 -0.88
N ALA A 13 4.15 -4.29 -1.47
CA ALA A 13 2.75 -4.61 -1.26
C ALA A 13 2.46 -4.78 0.23
N VAL A 14 1.33 -4.25 0.70
CA VAL A 14 0.93 -4.35 2.11
C VAL A 14 0.82 -5.82 2.50
N ASP A 15 1.57 -6.22 3.52
CA ASP A 15 1.52 -7.55 4.11
C ASP A 15 1.02 -7.43 5.56
N PRO A 16 -0.26 -7.74 5.83
CA PRO A 16 -0.83 -7.65 7.17
C PRO A 16 -0.15 -8.58 8.19
N ALA A 17 0.51 -9.66 7.73
CA ALA A 17 1.26 -10.58 8.57
C ALA A 17 2.74 -10.17 8.72
N GLY A 18 3.16 -9.11 8.02
CA GLY A 18 4.48 -8.51 8.15
C GLY A 18 4.70 -7.94 9.55
N ILE A 19 5.98 -7.88 9.95
CA ILE A 19 6.44 -7.23 11.20
C ILE A 19 7.53 -6.19 10.92
N ASP A 20 7.73 -5.86 9.65
CA ASP A 20 8.80 -5.01 9.14
C ASP A 20 8.31 -3.60 8.75
N GLY A 21 7.04 -3.29 9.02
CA GLY A 21 6.37 -2.04 8.63
C GLY A 21 5.62 -2.11 7.30
N SER A 22 5.74 -3.20 6.55
CA SER A 22 4.90 -3.44 5.37
C SER A 22 3.42 -3.67 5.72
N GLU A 23 3.11 -3.93 6.99
CA GLU A 23 1.76 -4.04 7.55
C GLU A 23 0.94 -2.75 7.47
N THR A 24 1.60 -1.59 7.36
CA THR A 24 0.93 -0.28 7.36
C THR A 24 0.83 0.28 5.95
N ALA A 25 -0.38 0.46 5.44
CA ALA A 25 -0.62 1.09 4.16
C ALA A 25 -0.36 2.60 4.23
N VAL A 26 0.70 3.06 3.56
CA VAL A 26 1.14 4.46 3.59
C VAL A 26 1.13 5.13 2.22
N ALA A 27 1.03 4.36 1.13
CA ALA A 27 1.03 4.91 -0.21
C ALA A 27 0.22 4.06 -1.19
N VAL A 28 -0.14 4.66 -2.32
CA VAL A 28 -0.78 3.97 -3.45
C VAL A 28 0.14 4.07 -4.66
N LEU A 29 0.39 2.93 -5.32
CA LEU A 29 1.18 2.88 -6.53
C LEU A 29 0.39 3.54 -7.68
N TYR A 30 1.00 4.52 -8.38
CA TYR A 30 0.33 5.26 -9.45
C TYR A 30 0.19 4.45 -10.74
N GLU A 31 1.24 3.71 -11.11
CA GLU A 31 1.31 2.90 -12.33
C GLU A 31 1.83 1.51 -11.97
N ASN A 32 1.38 0.48 -12.71
CA ASN A 32 1.82 -0.88 -12.46
C ASN A 32 3.34 -1.03 -12.69
N VAL A 33 4.07 -1.32 -11.62
CA VAL A 33 5.52 -1.56 -11.65
C VAL A 33 5.76 -3.00 -11.28
N ASP A 34 6.44 -3.74 -12.17
CA ASP A 34 6.85 -5.12 -11.90
C ASP A 34 8.17 -5.13 -11.12
N ALA A 35 8.06 -5.44 -9.82
CA ALA A 35 9.20 -5.61 -8.91
C ALA A 35 9.53 -7.10 -8.65
N SER A 36 9.07 -8.03 -9.50
CA SER A 36 9.28 -9.48 -9.30
C SER A 36 10.74 -9.91 -9.36
N ALA A 37 11.60 -9.16 -10.07
CA ALA A 37 13.03 -9.41 -10.19
C ALA A 37 13.90 -8.62 -9.18
N GLY A 38 13.28 -7.88 -8.25
CA GLY A 38 13.96 -7.04 -7.27
C GLY A 38 13.40 -5.61 -7.20
N ASP A 39 14.18 -4.69 -6.65
CA ASP A 39 13.76 -3.29 -6.49
C ASP A 39 13.51 -2.63 -7.85
N ALA A 40 12.31 -2.08 -8.02
CA ALA A 40 11.93 -1.33 -9.20
C ALA A 40 11.59 0.11 -8.83
N THR A 41 11.99 1.06 -9.67
CA THR A 41 11.61 2.47 -9.47
C THR A 41 10.17 2.66 -9.92
N GLY A 42 9.35 3.24 -9.04
CA GLY A 42 7.94 3.52 -9.30
C GLY A 42 7.51 4.87 -8.75
N VAL A 43 6.42 5.40 -9.30
CA VAL A 43 5.78 6.61 -8.80
C VAL A 43 4.69 6.20 -7.82
N VAL A 44 4.74 6.77 -6.62
CA VAL A 44 3.77 6.52 -5.56
C VAL A 44 3.05 7.81 -5.20
N ILE A 45 1.77 7.68 -4.90
CA ILE A 45 0.97 8.69 -4.22
C ILE A 45 1.16 8.44 -2.73
N SER A 46 1.85 9.35 -2.05
CA SER A 46 2.17 9.23 -0.61
C SER A 46 1.36 10.17 0.28
N ARG A 47 0.58 11.11 -0.28
CA ARG A 47 -0.29 12.02 0.48
C ARG A 47 -1.29 12.76 -0.41
N LEU A 48 -2.35 13.30 0.19
CA LEU A 48 -3.32 14.24 -0.42
C LEU A 48 -3.88 13.77 -1.77
N ALA A 49 -4.60 12.65 -1.75
CA ALA A 49 -5.19 12.09 -2.95
C ALA A 49 -6.54 11.43 -2.69
N GLU A 50 -7.38 11.37 -3.71
CA GLU A 50 -8.56 10.52 -3.74
C GLU A 50 -8.29 9.37 -4.71
N VAL A 51 -8.49 8.14 -4.25
CA VAL A 51 -8.26 6.93 -5.03
C VAL A 51 -9.53 6.11 -5.11
N ASN A 52 -9.73 5.44 -6.23
CA ASN A 52 -10.89 4.58 -6.38
C ASN A 52 -10.67 3.27 -5.62
N GLU A 53 -11.54 2.97 -4.66
CA GLU A 53 -11.42 1.79 -3.80
C GLU A 53 -11.41 0.49 -4.61
N ASN A 54 -12.26 0.38 -5.64
CA ASN A 54 -12.32 -0.78 -6.52
C ASN A 54 -11.05 -0.99 -7.38
N ARG A 55 -10.16 0.01 -7.47
CA ARG A 55 -8.88 -0.12 -8.17
C ARG A 55 -7.72 -0.46 -7.23
N LEU A 56 -7.97 -0.55 -5.93
CA LEU A 56 -6.96 -0.99 -4.98
C LEU A 56 -6.73 -2.49 -5.14
N VAL A 57 -5.51 -2.84 -5.53
CA VAL A 57 -5.05 -4.22 -5.59
C VAL A 57 -4.63 -4.67 -4.20
N PHE A 58 -5.23 -5.77 -3.74
CA PHE A 58 -4.91 -6.52 -2.53
C PHE A 58 -4.41 -7.90 -2.93
N ASP A 59 -3.50 -8.47 -2.14
CA ASP A 59 -3.17 -9.88 -2.29
C ASP A 59 -4.40 -10.74 -1.93
N ALA A 60 -4.52 -11.91 -2.55
CA ALA A 60 -5.64 -12.83 -2.34
C ALA A 60 -5.73 -13.34 -0.89
N VAL A 61 -4.62 -13.26 -0.15
CA VAL A 61 -4.53 -13.67 1.27
C VAL A 61 -5.07 -12.61 2.25
N VAL A 62 -5.28 -11.37 1.82
CA VAL A 62 -5.76 -10.29 2.70
C VAL A 62 -7.26 -10.40 2.95
N THR A 63 -7.64 -10.44 4.22
CA THR A 63 -9.03 -10.53 4.67
C THR A 63 -9.75 -9.18 4.62
N GLU A 64 -11.07 -9.17 4.52
CA GLU A 64 -11.89 -7.94 4.54
C GLU A 64 -11.59 -6.98 5.72
N PRO A 65 -11.46 -7.43 6.99
CA PRO A 65 -11.08 -6.52 8.08
C PRO A 65 -9.68 -5.91 7.90
N GLU A 66 -8.73 -6.64 7.31
CA GLU A 66 -7.40 -6.11 7.00
C GLU A 66 -7.44 -5.08 5.87
N LYS A 67 -8.31 -5.28 4.86
CA LYS A 67 -8.55 -4.27 3.81
C LYS A 67 -9.10 -2.98 4.41
N ALA A 68 -10.09 -3.08 5.30
CA ALA A 68 -10.67 -1.93 5.98
C ALA A 68 -9.64 -1.19 6.86
N ALA A 69 -8.78 -1.93 7.56
CA ALA A 69 -7.68 -1.36 8.33
C ALA A 69 -6.69 -0.62 7.42
N ALA A 70 -6.31 -1.21 6.28
CA ALA A 70 -5.40 -0.60 5.33
C ALA A 70 -5.98 0.69 4.70
N ILE A 71 -7.29 0.70 4.39
CA ILE A 71 -7.98 1.91 3.93
C ILE A 71 -7.98 3.00 5.02
N SER A 72 -8.19 2.62 6.29
CA SER A 72 -8.11 3.57 7.41
C SER A 72 -6.70 4.16 7.54
N GLN A 73 -5.65 3.35 7.39
CA GLN A 73 -4.26 3.82 7.44
C GLN A 73 -3.92 4.76 6.28
N LEU A 74 -4.46 4.52 5.08
CA LEU A 74 -4.33 5.45 3.95
C LEU A 74 -5.01 6.79 4.25
N ALA A 75 -6.16 6.77 4.93
CA ALA A 75 -6.85 7.99 5.31
C ALA A 75 -6.03 8.86 6.29
N ASP A 76 -5.20 8.26 7.14
CA ASP A 76 -4.25 8.98 8.02
C ASP A 76 -3.18 9.75 7.22
N GLN A 77 -2.86 9.29 6.00
CA GLN A 77 -1.97 10.00 5.05
C GLN A 77 -2.73 10.99 4.17
N LEU A 78 -4.00 11.26 4.46
CA LEU A 78 -4.90 12.07 3.63
C LEU A 78 -5.09 11.47 2.22
N ILE A 79 -4.98 10.14 2.10
CA ILE A 79 -5.32 9.39 0.90
C ILE A 79 -6.69 8.75 1.13
N ILE A 80 -7.73 9.31 0.51
CA ILE A 80 -9.12 8.88 0.72
C ILE A 80 -9.51 7.89 -0.38
N ALA A 81 -9.88 6.67 -0.01
CA ALA A 81 -10.46 5.71 -0.93
C ALA A 81 -11.98 5.91 -1.04
N ARG A 82 -12.54 5.96 -2.26
CA ARG A 82 -13.98 6.07 -2.53
C ARG A 82 -14.45 5.22 -3.71
#